data_AF-A0A6G7XI83-F1
#
_entry.id   AF-A0A6G7XI83-F1
#
_cell.length_a   1.000
_cell.length_b   1.000
_cell.length_c   1.000
_cell.angle_alpha   90.00
_cell.angle_beta   90.00
_cell.angle_gamma   90.00
#
_symmetry.space_group_name_H-M   'P 1'
#
loop_
_entity.id
_entity.type
_entity.pdbx_description
1 polymer ?
#
loop_
_entity_poly.entity_id
_entity_poly.type
_entity_poly.pdbx_seq_one_letter_code
_entity_poly.pdbx_strand_id
1 'polypeptide(L)' 'MSEIEDQLTEAEASKPAAARPSEDGLLGRIELIEAQPLEQRAAQFEQVHDELLAELQRGDHGGA' A
#
# COMPACT_ATOMS: atom_id res chain seq x y z
N MET A 1 -4.64 -38.68 16.47
CA MET A 1 -5.54 -38.06 15.48
C MET A 1 -5.90 -36.67 16.01
N SER A 2 -4.99 -35.70 15.85
CA SER A 2 -4.94 -34.48 16.67
C SER A 2 -4.47 -33.27 15.86
N GLU A 3 -5.04 -33.01 14.68
CA GLU A 3 -4.51 -31.98 13.76
C GLU A 3 -5.59 -31.18 13.01
N ILE A 4 -6.71 -30.82 13.65
CA ILE A 4 -7.73 -29.97 12.98
C ILE A 4 -8.02 -28.65 13.72
N GLU A 5 -7.62 -28.48 14.97
CA GLU A 5 -7.96 -27.27 15.75
C GLU A 5 -6.94 -26.13 15.67
N ASP A 6 -5.89 -26.25 14.85
CA ASP A 6 -4.86 -25.21 14.70
C ASP A 6 -5.08 -24.30 13.46
N GLN A 7 -6.25 -24.40 12.83
CA GLN A 7 -6.67 -23.50 11.77
C GLN A 7 -7.87 -22.73 12.30
N LEU A 8 -7.68 -21.46 12.67
CA LEU A 8 -8.66 -20.35 12.65
C LEU A 8 -8.26 -19.23 13.64
N THR A 9 -7.06 -18.65 13.52
CA THR A 9 -6.85 -17.27 14.05
C THR A 9 -5.70 -16.49 13.40
N GLU A 10 -5.10 -16.96 12.30
CA GLU A 10 -4.02 -16.22 11.61
C GLU A 10 -4.51 -15.44 10.37
N ALA A 11 -5.82 -15.22 10.26
CA ALA A 11 -6.42 -14.43 9.17
C ALA A 11 -6.57 -12.93 9.50
N GLU A 12 -6.08 -12.47 10.65
CA GLU A 12 -6.13 -11.05 11.06
C GLU A 12 -4.78 -10.32 10.94
N ALA A 13 -3.79 -10.90 10.23
CA ALA A 13 -2.50 -10.23 9.98
C ALA A 13 -2.39 -9.60 8.58
N SER A 14 -3.46 -9.61 7.78
CA SER A 14 -3.46 -9.07 6.41
C SER A 14 -4.43 -7.90 6.21
N LYS A 15 -4.68 -7.15 7.28
CA LYS A 15 -5.14 -5.77 7.12
C LYS A 15 -3.88 -4.93 7.19
N PRO A 16 -3.43 -4.26 6.10
CA PRO A 16 -2.42 -3.23 6.28
C PRO A 16 -3.07 -2.25 7.23
N ALA A 17 -2.56 -2.18 8.46
CA ALA A 17 -2.93 -1.16 9.42
C ALA A 17 -2.79 0.13 8.64
N ALA A 18 -3.93 0.76 8.34
CA ALA A 18 -4.00 1.92 7.47
C ALA A 18 -2.90 2.87 7.94
N ALA A 19 -1.82 2.93 7.15
CA ALA A 19 -0.68 3.74 7.48
C ALA A 19 -1.26 5.12 7.67
N ARG A 20 -1.22 5.62 8.90
CA ARG A 20 -1.58 7.01 9.17
C ARG A 20 -0.76 7.79 8.16
N PRO A 21 -1.37 8.67 7.34
CA PRO A 21 -0.62 9.38 6.32
C PRO A 21 0.54 10.05 7.04
N SER A 22 1.76 9.54 6.83
CA SER A 22 2.96 10.13 7.38
C SER A 22 2.91 11.59 6.98
N GLU A 23 3.13 12.50 7.93
CA GLU A 23 2.96 13.94 7.75
C GLU A 23 3.80 14.50 6.58
N ASP A 24 4.73 13.68 6.06
CA ASP A 24 5.60 13.92 4.90
C ASP A 24 4.98 13.59 3.52
N GLY A 25 3.70 13.21 3.46
CA GLY A 25 2.97 12.99 2.21
C GLY A 25 3.56 11.85 1.37
N LEU A 26 3.90 12.12 0.10
CA LEU A 26 4.41 11.10 -0.83
C LEU A 26 5.73 10.48 -0.35
N LEU A 27 6.66 11.29 0.18
CA LEU A 27 7.96 10.78 0.65
C LEU A 27 7.76 9.81 1.82
N GLY A 28 6.96 10.20 2.81
CA GLY A 28 6.67 9.33 3.94
C GLY A 28 5.95 8.04 3.52
N ARG A 29 5.15 8.07 2.45
CA ARG A 29 4.55 6.85 1.88
C ARG A 29 5.58 5.97 1.17
N ILE A 30 6.53 6.53 0.43
CA ILE A 30 7.61 5.78 -0.23
C ILE A 30 8.48 5.06 0.81
N GLU A 31 8.87 5.75 1.88
CA GLU A 31 9.65 5.16 2.97
C GLU A 31 8.95 3.95 3.60
N LEU A 32 7.63 4.02 3.78
CA LEU A 32 6.84 2.90 4.27
C LEU A 32 6.80 1.71 3.29
N ILE A 33 6.78 1.97 1.98
CA ILE A 33 6.86 0.90 0.96
C ILE A 33 8.25 0.26 1.00
N GLU A 34 9.31 1.06 1.08
CA GLU A 34 10.69 0.55 1.15
C GLU A 34 10.99 -0.22 2.44
N ALA A 35 10.20 -0.06 3.49
CA ALA A 35 10.30 -0.87 4.71
C ALA A 35 9.70 -2.29 4.55
N GLN A 36 8.96 -2.57 3.47
CA GLN A 36 8.31 -3.87 3.23
C GLN A 36 9.26 -4.90 2.58
N PRO A 37 8.92 -6.21 2.62
CA PRO A 37 9.60 -7.24 1.82
C PRO A 37 9.57 -6.94 0.32
N LEU A 38 10.60 -7.34 -0.42
CA LEU A 38 10.80 -6.98 -1.83
C LEU A 38 9.60 -7.34 -2.72
N GLU A 39 8.98 -8.48 -2.45
CA GLU A 39 7.86 -9.06 -3.17
C GLU A 39 6.60 -8.19 -3.07
N GLN A 40 6.46 -7.41 -2.00
CA GLN A 40 5.31 -6.54 -1.76
C GLN A 40 5.51 -5.13 -2.31
N ARG A 41 6.78 -4.69 -2.44
CA ARG A 41 7.11 -3.33 -2.90
C ARG A 41 6.58 -3.04 -4.30
N ALA A 42 6.71 -4.00 -5.22
CA ALA A 42 6.33 -3.81 -6.62
C ALA A 42 4.85 -3.42 -6.77
N ALA A 43 3.95 -4.17 -6.11
CA ALA A 43 2.52 -3.89 -6.15
C ALA A 43 2.16 -2.55 -5.51
N GLN A 44 2.83 -2.17 -4.42
CA GLN A 44 2.60 -0.88 -3.77
C GLN A 44 3.12 0.30 -4.60
N PHE A 45 4.27 0.15 -5.27
CA PHE A 45 4.79 1.18 -6.18
C PHE A 45 3.93 1.33 -7.43
N GLU A 46 3.36 0.25 -7.96
CA GLU A 46 2.40 0.30 -9.07
C GLU A 46 1.16 1.14 -8.68
N GLN A 47 0.63 0.92 -7.47
CA GLN A 47 -0.48 1.72 -6.96
C GLN A 47 -0.11 3.22 -6.86
N VAL A 48 1.07 3.55 -6.32
CA VAL A 48 1.54 4.94 -6.24
C VAL A 48 1.71 5.55 -7.62
N HIS A 49 2.24 4.80 -8.58
CA HIS A 49 2.38 5.24 -9.97
C HIS A 49 1.02 5.61 -10.57
N ASP A 50 0.01 4.74 -10.43
CA ASP A 50 -1.31 4.95 -11.01
C ASP A 50 -2.01 6.17 -10.42
N GLU A 51 -1.88 6.36 -9.11
CA GLU A 51 -2.43 7.54 -8.42
C GLU A 51 -1.77 8.85 -8.92
N LEU A 52 -0.44 8.87 -9.07
CA LEU A 52 0.28 10.04 -9.59
C LEU A 52 -0.05 10.32 -11.06
N LEU A 53 -0.21 9.27 -11.87
CA LEU A 53 -0.62 9.40 -13.26
C LEU A 53 -2.03 9.99 -13.36
N ALA A 54 -2.96 9.53 -12.53
CA ALA A 54 -4.31 10.08 -12.46
C ALA A 54 -4.31 11.57 -12.02
N GLU A 55 -3.44 11.95 -11.09
CA GLU A 55 -3.27 13.34 -10.66
C GLU A 55 -2.78 14.23 -11.82
N LEU A 56 -1.76 13.78 -12.55
CA LEU A 56 -1.23 14.49 -13.71
C LEU A 56 -2.28 14.67 -14.81
N GLN A 57 -3.03 13.61 -15.12
CA GLN A 57 -4.13 13.67 -16.10
C GLN A 57 -5.22 14.65 -15.66
N ARG A 58 -5.57 14.65 -14.38
CA ARG A 58 -6.56 15.60 -13.84
C ARG A 58 -6.09 17.05 -13.95
N GLY A 59 -4.81 17.30 -13.70
CA GLY A 59 -4.20 18.64 -13.85
C GLY A 59 -4.18 19.13 -15.30
N ASP A 60 -3.87 18.25 -16.25
CA ASP A 60 -3.83 18.56 -17.69
C ASP A 60 -5.23 18.86 -18.26
N HIS A 61 -6.28 18.21 -17.73
CA HIS A 61 -7.66 18.43 -18.14
C HIS A 61 -8.37 19.61 -17.42
N GLY A 62 -7.74 20.21 -16.41
CA GLY A 62 -8.30 21.31 -15.60
C GLY A 62 -7.88 22.72 -16.04
N GLY A 63 -6.98 22.85 -17.02
CA GLY A 63 -6.53 24.12 -17.58
C GLY A 63 -7.38 24.56 -18.78
N ALA A 64 -8.55 25.13 -18.52
CA ALA A 64 -9.37 25.82 -19.53
C ALA A 64 -9.87 27.17 -19.01
#